data_AF-A0A5Y0QMM9-F1
#
_entry.id   AF-A0A5Y0QMM9-F1
#
_cell.length_a   1.000
_cell.length_b   1.000
_cell.length_c   1.000
_cell.angle_alpha   90.00
_cell.angle_beta   90.00
_cell.angle_gamma   90.00
#
_symmetry.space_group_name_H-M   'P 1'
#
loop_
_entity.id
_entity.type
_entity.pdbx_description
1 polymer ?
#
loop_
_entity_poly.entity_id
_entity_poly.type
_entity_poly.pdbx_seq_one_letter_code
_entity_poly.pdbx_strand_id
1 'polypeptide(L)'
;RWHIRQFQFIGGAPVTVYRELRRLADTEAAHGLSVEFAAVHDAADAGDWAGYVNAQGGPFVRRDDLQVRTLYEPRTEFNQYGEETVCIRGVYDSAIGAGTPILTRLTQWKIVPKRAVDLAVDVKGAPAPSRSSVNNCTGSESDPPELDLSKHLSRREKRELTNRLRKQKPAIRRKFIHGTDEQNAAIAKTIDEIHLTTGITISRGEALHLMAGGKSCFNDKWLRGTAKGEIFTAAPSYQAKTRIILNRVAALAELATKI
;
A
#
# COMPACT_ATOMS: atom_id res chain seq x y z
N ARG A 1 13.17 4.99 -0.77
CA ARG A 1 11.80 5.33 -1.28
C ARG A 1 10.86 5.08 -0.11
N TRP A 2 10.20 6.12 0.42
CA TRP A 2 9.33 5.97 1.60
C TRP A 2 8.08 5.19 1.21
N HIS A 3 7.81 4.06 1.85
CA HIS A 3 6.68 3.17 1.57
C HIS A 3 5.33 3.77 2.02
N ILE A 4 5.11 5.06 1.78
CA ILE A 4 3.90 5.77 2.20
C ILE A 4 2.89 5.71 1.05
N ARG A 5 1.72 5.13 1.32
CA ARG A 5 0.64 5.04 0.34
C ARG A 5 0.00 6.42 0.14
N GLN A 6 -0.36 6.73 -1.11
CA GLN A 6 -0.90 8.03 -1.54
C GLN A 6 -2.17 8.48 -0.78
N PHE A 7 -2.90 7.56 -0.14
CA PHE A 7 -4.13 7.82 0.62
C PHE A 7 -4.07 7.26 2.05
N GLN A 8 -2.89 7.19 2.65
CA GLN A 8 -2.76 6.82 4.05
C GLN A 8 -3.17 8.02 4.91
N PHE A 9 -4.35 7.97 5.54
CA PHE A 9 -4.69 8.93 6.59
C PHE A 9 -3.68 8.81 7.73
N ILE A 10 -3.15 9.95 8.18
CA ILE A 10 -2.18 10.04 9.27
C ILE A 10 -2.94 10.54 10.51
N GLY A 11 -2.97 9.71 11.55
CA GLY A 11 -3.76 9.98 12.76
C GLY A 11 -5.25 9.61 12.62
N GLY A 12 -6.02 9.85 13.69
CA GLY A 12 -7.45 9.58 13.77
C GLY A 12 -7.83 8.14 14.12
N ALA A 13 -9.11 7.94 14.42
CA ALA A 13 -9.66 6.64 14.78
C ALA A 13 -9.64 5.65 13.59
N PRO A 14 -9.26 4.38 13.82
CA PRO A 14 -9.07 3.41 12.75
C PRO A 14 -10.38 2.92 12.12
N VAL A 15 -10.59 3.25 10.84
CA VAL A 15 -11.76 2.80 10.04
C VAL A 15 -11.90 1.27 10.01
N THR A 16 -10.79 0.54 10.10
CA THR A 16 -10.83 -0.93 10.15
C THR A 16 -11.57 -1.41 11.40
N VAL A 17 -11.26 -0.85 12.58
CA VAL A 17 -11.95 -1.20 13.84
C VAL A 17 -13.42 -0.83 13.75
N TYR A 18 -13.75 0.37 13.26
CA TYR A 18 -15.14 0.79 13.02
C TYR A 18 -15.92 -0.25 12.19
N ARG A 19 -15.32 -0.78 11.12
CA ARG A 19 -15.95 -1.82 10.29
C ARG A 19 -16.07 -3.17 10.99
N GLU A 20 -15.11 -3.53 11.84
CA GLU A 20 -15.18 -4.78 12.61
C GLU A 20 -16.25 -4.71 13.70
N LEU A 21 -16.38 -3.58 14.41
CA LEU A 21 -17.42 -3.38 15.42
C LEU A 21 -18.82 -3.51 14.85
N ARG A 22 -19.06 -2.94 13.66
CA ARG A 22 -20.36 -3.07 12.96
C ARG A 22 -20.69 -4.47 12.42
N ARG A 23 -19.78 -5.44 12.57
CA ARG A 23 -20.08 -6.88 12.33
C ARG A 23 -20.54 -7.58 13.60
N LEU A 24 -20.25 -7.01 14.76
CA LEU A 24 -20.70 -7.52 16.04
C LEU A 24 -22.16 -7.12 16.23
N ALA A 25 -23.07 -8.06 15.95
CA ALA A 25 -24.51 -7.87 16.17
C ALA A 25 -24.91 -8.03 17.65
N ASP A 26 -24.04 -8.61 18.46
CA ASP A 26 -24.28 -8.87 19.88
C ASP A 26 -23.81 -7.69 20.74
N THR A 27 -24.76 -6.83 21.09
CA THR A 27 -24.54 -5.67 21.98
C THR A 27 -24.25 -6.11 23.42
N GLU A 28 -24.80 -7.22 23.90
CA GLU A 28 -24.57 -7.71 25.27
C GLU A 28 -23.11 -8.11 25.46
N ALA A 29 -22.52 -8.77 24.46
CA ALA A 29 -21.09 -9.11 24.46
C ALA A 29 -20.18 -7.87 24.51
N ALA A 30 -20.56 -6.77 23.86
CA ALA A 30 -19.81 -5.52 23.90
C ALA A 30 -19.87 -4.88 25.30
N HIS A 31 -21.06 -4.85 25.91
CA HIS A 31 -21.29 -4.31 27.25
C HIS A 31 -20.65 -5.15 28.35
N GLY A 32 -20.56 -6.47 28.15
CA GLY A 32 -19.90 -7.38 29.08
C GLY A 32 -18.37 -7.22 29.13
N LEU A 33 -17.76 -6.58 28.13
CA LEU A 33 -16.31 -6.41 28.05
C LEU A 33 -15.85 -5.18 28.85
N SER A 34 -16.33 -3.99 28.52
CA SER A 34 -16.10 -2.76 29.28
C SER A 34 -17.12 -1.69 28.88
N VAL A 35 -17.29 -0.68 29.75
CA VAL A 35 -18.19 0.45 29.48
C VAL A 35 -17.66 1.30 28.31
N GLU A 36 -16.34 1.48 28.26
CA GLU A 36 -15.66 2.24 27.23
C GLU A 36 -15.70 1.52 25.88
N PHE A 37 -15.56 0.20 25.86
CA PHE A 37 -15.71 -0.60 24.64
C PHE A 37 -17.15 -0.52 24.13
N ALA A 38 -18.14 -0.64 25.01
CA ALA A 38 -19.55 -0.52 24.66
C ALA A 38 -19.85 0.85 24.04
N ALA A 39 -19.36 1.95 24.61
CA ALA A 39 -19.52 3.28 24.04
C ALA A 39 -18.94 3.41 22.62
N VAL A 40 -17.79 2.79 22.37
CA VAL A 40 -17.19 2.74 21.02
C VAL A 40 -18.03 1.89 20.07
N HIS A 41 -18.52 0.74 20.53
CA HIS A 41 -19.37 -0.17 19.73
C HIS A 41 -20.70 0.48 19.38
N ASP A 42 -21.41 1.05 20.34
CA ASP A 42 -22.71 1.70 20.17
C ASP A 42 -22.63 2.86 19.17
N ALA A 43 -21.60 3.71 19.30
CA ALA A 43 -21.38 4.80 18.35
C ALA A 43 -21.09 4.27 16.93
N ALA A 44 -20.33 3.17 16.82
CA ALA A 44 -20.06 2.55 15.53
C ALA A 44 -21.30 1.91 14.90
N ASP A 45 -22.11 1.21 15.69
CA ASP A 45 -23.33 0.53 15.24
C ASP A 45 -24.40 1.53 14.79
N ALA A 46 -24.59 2.61 15.56
CA ALA A 46 -25.48 3.73 15.21
C ALA A 46 -25.01 4.53 13.98
N GLY A 47 -23.76 4.34 13.54
CA GLY A 47 -23.17 5.09 12.44
C GLY A 47 -22.73 6.51 12.81
N ASP A 48 -22.63 6.82 14.11
CA ASP A 48 -22.12 8.10 14.61
C ASP A 48 -20.59 8.13 14.54
N TRP A 49 -20.07 8.60 13.41
CA TRP A 49 -18.64 8.73 13.21
C TRP A 49 -17.97 9.69 14.21
N ALA A 50 -18.63 10.78 14.59
CA ALA A 50 -18.07 11.76 15.51
C ALA A 50 -17.99 11.19 16.92
N GLY A 51 -19.07 10.55 17.39
CA GLY A 51 -19.10 9.81 18.65
C GLY A 51 -18.03 8.72 18.69
N TYR A 52 -17.90 7.93 17.63
CA TYR A 52 -16.88 6.88 17.53
C TYR A 52 -15.45 7.43 17.65
N VAL A 53 -15.15 8.54 16.94
CA VAL A 53 -13.83 9.17 17.02
C VAL A 53 -13.53 9.66 18.43
N ASN A 54 -14.50 10.27 19.10
CA ASN A 54 -14.34 10.74 20.48
C ASN A 54 -14.17 9.58 21.47
N ALA A 55 -14.99 8.53 21.34
CA ALA A 55 -14.91 7.33 22.18
C ALA A 55 -13.58 6.58 22.00
N GLN A 56 -12.91 6.72 20.83
CA GLN A 56 -11.57 6.19 20.61
C GLN A 56 -10.43 7.00 21.24
N GLY A 57 -10.72 8.06 21.97
CA GLY A 57 -9.73 8.99 22.54
C GLY A 57 -9.56 10.27 21.71
N GLY A 58 -10.39 10.49 20.69
CA GLY A 58 -10.44 11.71 19.90
C GLY A 58 -9.61 11.68 18.60
N PRO A 59 -9.69 12.76 17.80
CA PRO A 59 -9.07 12.82 16.47
C PRO A 59 -7.53 12.80 16.48
N PHE A 60 -6.91 13.20 17.59
CA PHE A 60 -5.45 13.28 17.76
C PHE A 60 -4.90 12.20 18.70
N VAL A 61 -5.70 11.20 19.06
CA VAL A 61 -5.26 10.10 19.91
C VAL A 61 -4.03 9.40 19.31
N ARG A 62 -3.06 9.06 20.17
CA ARG A 62 -1.93 8.25 19.74
C ARG A 62 -2.42 6.84 19.47
N ARG A 63 -1.75 6.14 18.55
CA ARG A 63 -2.10 4.76 18.19
C ARG A 63 -2.05 3.78 19.39
N ASP A 64 -1.13 4.03 20.32
CA ASP A 64 -0.95 3.19 21.51
C ASP A 64 -2.05 3.42 22.56
N ASP A 65 -2.72 4.58 22.49
CA ASP A 65 -3.74 5.04 23.45
C ASP A 65 -5.18 4.86 22.90
N LEU A 66 -5.34 4.12 21.80
CA LEU A 66 -6.67 3.80 21.24
C LEU A 66 -7.44 2.88 22.19
N GLN A 67 -8.72 3.15 22.43
CA GLN A 67 -9.59 2.31 23.25
C GLN A 67 -9.78 0.91 22.66
N VAL A 68 -10.07 0.80 21.36
CA VAL A 68 -10.33 -0.50 20.69
C VAL A 68 -9.37 -0.74 19.54
N ARG A 69 -8.81 -1.95 19.49
CA ARG A 69 -7.81 -2.36 18.48
C ARG A 69 -8.23 -3.63 17.77
N THR A 70 -7.76 -3.81 16.54
CA THR A 70 -7.96 -5.04 15.77
C THR A 70 -7.08 -6.16 16.31
N LEU A 71 -7.68 -7.33 16.53
CA LEU A 71 -6.96 -8.57 16.77
C LEU A 71 -6.50 -9.15 15.43
N TYR A 72 -5.18 -9.35 15.32
CA TYR A 72 -4.55 -10.03 14.20
C TYR A 72 -4.07 -11.40 14.66
N GLU A 73 -4.41 -12.43 13.90
CA GLU A 73 -3.95 -13.79 14.15
C GLU A 73 -3.27 -14.37 12.91
N PRO A 74 -2.21 -15.17 13.08
CA PRO A 74 -1.65 -15.93 11.98
C PRO A 74 -2.66 -16.97 11.52
N ARG A 75 -2.89 -17.02 10.22
CA ARG A 75 -3.69 -18.07 9.60
C ARG A 75 -2.91 -19.38 9.65
N THR A 76 -3.56 -20.46 10.04
CA THR A 76 -2.97 -21.81 10.08
C THR A 76 -2.54 -22.31 8.70
N GLU A 77 -3.15 -21.77 7.64
CA GLU A 77 -2.85 -22.10 6.25
C GLU A 77 -1.88 -21.08 5.64
N PHE A 78 -0.89 -21.59 4.92
CA PHE A 78 0.01 -20.78 4.10
C PHE A 78 -0.70 -20.26 2.84
N ASN A 79 -0.23 -19.13 2.32
CA ASN A 79 -0.66 -18.67 0.99
C ASN A 79 -0.14 -19.60 -0.12
N GLN A 80 -0.55 -19.35 -1.36
CA GLN A 80 -0.10 -20.12 -2.54
C GLN A 80 1.42 -20.13 -2.78
N TYR A 81 2.17 -19.28 -2.07
CA TYR A 81 3.62 -19.17 -2.12
C TYR A 81 4.31 -19.78 -0.89
N GLY A 82 3.56 -20.39 0.03
CA GLY A 82 4.11 -20.99 1.26
C GLY A 82 4.40 -19.98 2.38
N GLU A 83 3.85 -18.76 2.32
CA GLU A 83 4.07 -17.73 3.34
C GLU A 83 2.92 -17.69 4.36
N GLU A 84 3.25 -17.47 5.62
CA GLU A 84 2.26 -17.25 6.68
C GLU A 84 1.53 -15.93 6.42
N THR A 85 0.20 -15.95 6.56
CA THR A 85 -0.62 -14.75 6.38
C THR A 85 -1.26 -14.35 7.68
N VAL A 86 -1.13 -13.08 8.04
CA VAL A 86 -1.79 -12.53 9.22
C VAL A 86 -3.14 -11.95 8.80
N CYS A 87 -4.22 -12.41 9.43
CA CYS A 87 -5.58 -11.96 9.14
C CYS A 87 -6.21 -11.30 10.36
N ILE A 88 -7.21 -10.44 10.11
CA ILE A 88 -8.03 -9.87 11.18
C ILE A 88 -8.97 -10.96 11.66
N ARG A 89 -9.00 -11.23 12.97
CA ARG A 89 -9.90 -12.21 13.58
C ARG A 89 -11.04 -11.56 14.37
N GLY A 90 -10.76 -10.39 14.95
CA GLY A 90 -11.66 -9.72 15.88
C GLY A 90 -11.19 -8.34 16.29
N VAL A 91 -11.72 -7.88 17.41
CA VAL A 91 -11.34 -6.64 18.10
C VAL A 91 -11.16 -6.91 19.59
N TYR A 92 -10.39 -6.06 20.27
CA TYR A 92 -10.21 -6.13 21.71
C TYR A 92 -10.08 -4.72 22.30
N ASP A 93 -10.40 -4.59 23.58
CA ASP A 93 -10.16 -3.39 24.37
C ASP A 93 -8.69 -3.31 24.77
N SER A 94 -8.03 -2.17 24.53
CA SER A 94 -6.63 -1.96 24.89
C SER A 94 -6.36 -2.02 26.39
N ALA A 95 -7.32 -1.65 27.24
CA ALA A 95 -7.19 -1.70 28.69
C ALA A 95 -7.18 -3.14 29.25
N ILE A 96 -7.95 -4.04 28.62
CA ILE A 96 -8.02 -5.47 28.98
C ILE A 96 -6.92 -6.26 28.27
N GLY A 97 -6.57 -5.83 27.06
CA GLY A 97 -5.55 -6.44 26.22
C GLY A 97 -6.09 -7.52 25.28
N ALA A 98 -5.19 -8.04 24.45
CA ALA A 98 -5.54 -8.98 23.38
C ALA A 98 -5.92 -10.40 23.87
N GLY A 99 -5.82 -10.68 25.17
CA GLY A 99 -6.13 -11.99 25.76
C GLY A 99 -7.62 -12.27 25.90
N THR A 100 -8.47 -11.25 25.81
CA THR A 100 -9.94 -11.39 25.88
C THR A 100 -10.59 -10.66 24.71
N PRO A 101 -10.39 -11.14 23.47
CA PRO A 101 -10.93 -10.48 22.29
C PRO A 101 -12.38 -10.88 22.00
N ILE A 102 -13.09 -10.01 21.32
CA ILE A 102 -14.37 -10.32 20.68
C ILE A 102 -14.10 -10.71 19.22
N LEU A 103 -14.44 -11.96 18.88
CA LEU A 103 -14.22 -12.51 17.54
C LEU A 103 -15.34 -12.08 16.59
N THR A 104 -15.00 -11.32 15.55
CA THR A 104 -15.98 -10.75 14.60
C THR A 104 -16.08 -11.55 13.30
N ARG A 105 -15.12 -12.43 13.02
CA ARG A 105 -14.99 -13.15 11.73
C ARG A 105 -15.07 -14.66 11.88
N LEU A 106 -16.14 -15.17 12.46
CA LEU A 106 -16.28 -16.61 12.75
C LEU A 106 -16.40 -17.49 11.49
N THR A 107 -16.91 -16.94 10.40
CA THR A 107 -17.11 -17.68 9.14
C THR A 107 -15.85 -17.71 8.28
N GLN A 108 -15.40 -18.91 7.91
CA GLN A 108 -14.34 -19.11 6.92
C GLN A 108 -14.93 -19.60 5.60
N TRP A 109 -14.56 -18.93 4.51
CA TRP A 109 -14.93 -19.34 3.16
C TRP A 109 -13.79 -20.14 2.54
N LYS A 110 -14.10 -21.34 2.03
CA LYS A 110 -13.19 -22.18 1.26
C LYS A 110 -13.62 -22.17 -0.21
N ILE A 111 -12.67 -22.00 -1.11
CA ILE A 111 -12.93 -22.15 -2.55
C ILE A 111 -13.14 -23.65 -2.82
N VAL A 112 -14.29 -24.00 -3.37
CA VAL A 112 -14.65 -25.38 -3.72
C VAL A 112 -14.96 -25.43 -5.23
N PRO A 113 -14.48 -26.44 -5.97
CA PRO A 113 -14.90 -26.66 -7.35
C PRO A 113 -16.43 -26.77 -7.43
N LYS A 114 -17.05 -26.06 -8.38
CA LYS A 114 -18.51 -25.92 -8.52
C LYS A 114 -19.28 -27.25 -8.69
N ARG A 115 -18.61 -28.39 -8.86
CA ARG A 115 -19.24 -29.68 -9.25
C ARG A 115 -18.95 -30.87 -8.33
N ALA A 116 -18.34 -30.68 -7.16
CA ALA A 116 -17.81 -31.81 -6.39
C ALA A 116 -18.57 -32.19 -5.11
N VAL A 117 -19.77 -31.65 -4.85
CA VAL A 117 -20.52 -32.07 -3.67
C VAL A 117 -22.01 -32.19 -3.99
N ASP A 118 -22.56 -33.39 -3.87
CA ASP A 118 -23.99 -33.64 -3.70
C ASP A 118 -24.44 -33.08 -2.34
N LEU A 119 -24.38 -31.76 -2.19
CA LEU A 119 -25.05 -31.08 -1.07
C LEU A 119 -26.50 -30.89 -1.50
N ALA A 120 -27.43 -31.31 -0.64
CA ALA A 120 -28.88 -31.19 -0.84
C ALA A 120 -29.41 -29.74 -0.91
N VAL A 121 -28.52 -28.75 -1.06
CA VAL A 121 -28.84 -27.33 -1.14
C VAL A 121 -28.21 -26.78 -2.43
N ASP A 122 -29.07 -26.41 -3.37
CA ASP A 122 -28.70 -25.78 -4.63
C ASP A 122 -28.13 -24.38 -4.36
N VAL A 123 -26.80 -24.22 -4.46
CA VAL A 123 -26.13 -22.93 -4.21
C VAL A 123 -26.24 -22.06 -5.47
N LYS A 124 -27.42 -21.45 -5.67
CA LYS A 124 -27.58 -20.38 -6.66
C LYS A 124 -26.69 -19.20 -6.26
N GLY A 125 -25.71 -18.89 -7.10
CA GLY A 125 -24.84 -17.73 -6.91
C GLY A 125 -25.65 -16.43 -6.92
N ALA A 126 -25.38 -15.54 -5.96
CA ALA A 126 -26.00 -14.23 -5.92
C ALA A 126 -25.60 -13.39 -7.16
N PRO A 127 -26.46 -12.48 -7.65
CA PRO A 127 -26.17 -11.62 -8.81
C PRO A 127 -24.91 -10.75 -8.67
N ALA A 128 -24.46 -10.53 -7.43
CA ALA A 128 -23.22 -9.85 -7.09
C ALA A 128 -22.43 -10.70 -6.08
N PRO A 129 -21.49 -11.55 -6.53
CA PRO A 129 -20.68 -12.33 -5.61
C PRO A 129 -19.88 -11.40 -4.70
N SER A 130 -19.82 -11.74 -3.41
CA SER A 130 -19.03 -11.02 -2.42
C SER A 130 -17.58 -10.93 -2.88
N ARG A 131 -17.03 -9.70 -2.94
CA ARG A 131 -15.63 -9.48 -3.30
C ARG A 131 -14.73 -10.20 -2.29
N SER A 132 -14.20 -11.36 -2.68
CA SER A 132 -13.19 -12.05 -1.89
C SER A 132 -11.88 -11.27 -1.94
N SER A 133 -11.05 -11.39 -0.91
CA SER A 133 -9.71 -10.81 -0.90
C SER A 133 -8.75 -11.50 -1.87
N VAL A 134 -9.25 -12.49 -2.63
CA VAL A 134 -8.48 -13.25 -3.60
C VAL A 134 -8.29 -12.39 -4.83
N ASN A 135 -7.13 -12.52 -5.44
CA ASN A 135 -6.86 -11.96 -6.75
C ASN A 135 -7.93 -12.41 -7.75
N ASN A 136 -8.81 -11.49 -8.17
CA ASN A 136 -9.79 -11.69 -9.25
C ASN A 136 -9.13 -11.78 -10.65
N CYS A 137 -7.83 -12.06 -10.74
CA CYS A 137 -7.25 -12.52 -11.99
C CYS A 137 -7.94 -13.82 -12.36
N THR A 138 -8.81 -13.76 -13.37
CA THR A 138 -9.22 -14.92 -14.14
C THR A 138 -7.94 -15.66 -14.52
N GLY A 139 -7.80 -16.92 -14.06
CA GLY A 139 -6.77 -17.81 -14.59
C GLY A 139 -6.85 -17.72 -16.12
N SER A 140 -5.71 -17.52 -16.76
CA SER A 140 -5.72 -17.36 -18.21
C SER A 140 -6.23 -18.67 -18.81
N GLU A 141 -7.06 -18.64 -19.85
CA GLU A 141 -7.46 -19.86 -20.59
C GLU A 141 -6.25 -20.61 -21.19
N SER A 142 -5.05 -20.00 -21.10
CA SER A 142 -3.76 -20.57 -21.47
C SER A 142 -3.06 -21.33 -20.34
N ASP A 143 -3.63 -21.35 -19.13
CA ASP A 143 -3.07 -22.12 -18.02
C ASP A 143 -3.29 -23.62 -18.30
N PRO A 144 -2.21 -24.41 -18.42
CA PRO A 144 -2.34 -25.81 -18.75
C PRO A 144 -3.08 -26.56 -17.63
N PRO A 145 -3.83 -27.61 -17.96
CA PRO A 145 -4.57 -28.39 -16.97
C PRO A 145 -3.64 -28.87 -15.86
N GLU A 146 -4.12 -28.74 -14.62
CA GLU A 146 -3.44 -29.27 -13.43
C GLU A 146 -3.25 -30.78 -13.60
N LEU A 147 -1.99 -31.22 -13.58
CA LEU A 147 -1.64 -32.63 -13.61
C LEU A 147 -1.64 -33.15 -12.17
N ASP A 148 -2.54 -34.09 -11.88
CA ASP A 148 -2.59 -34.79 -10.60
C ASP A 148 -1.43 -35.79 -10.49
N LEU A 149 -0.32 -35.34 -9.88
CA LEU A 149 0.91 -36.12 -9.72
C LEU A 149 0.77 -37.27 -8.70
N SER A 150 -0.36 -37.37 -8.00
CA SER A 150 -0.63 -38.48 -7.08
C SER A 150 -0.92 -39.80 -7.81
N LYS A 151 -1.30 -39.72 -9.10
CA LYS A 151 -1.56 -40.87 -9.95
C LYS A 151 -0.38 -41.15 -10.87
N HIS A 152 -0.18 -42.42 -11.19
CA HIS A 152 0.83 -42.82 -12.15
C HIS A 152 0.49 -42.26 -13.54
N LEU A 153 1.32 -41.32 -14.02
CA LEU A 153 1.14 -40.68 -15.32
C LEU A 153 1.14 -41.70 -16.46
N SER A 154 0.17 -41.57 -17.35
CA SER A 154 0.07 -42.35 -18.59
C SER A 154 1.27 -42.07 -19.50
N ARG A 155 1.56 -42.99 -20.42
CA ARG A 155 2.66 -42.83 -21.39
C ARG A 155 2.51 -41.56 -22.24
N ARG A 156 1.27 -41.15 -22.53
CA ARG A 156 0.95 -39.91 -23.27
C ARG A 156 1.25 -38.68 -22.42
N GLU A 157 0.83 -38.68 -21.16
CA GLU A 157 1.03 -37.56 -20.22
C GLU A 157 2.51 -37.36 -19.90
N LYS A 158 3.28 -38.45 -19.75
CA LYS A 158 4.74 -38.40 -19.61
C LYS A 158 5.41 -37.73 -20.82
N ARG A 159 4.95 -38.05 -22.04
CA ARG A 159 5.48 -37.44 -23.28
C ARG A 159 5.12 -35.96 -23.39
N GLU A 160 3.94 -35.57 -22.95
CA GLU A 160 3.50 -34.18 -22.94
C GLU A 160 4.23 -33.34 -21.90
N LEU A 161 4.42 -33.88 -20.68
CA LEU A 161 5.22 -33.26 -19.63
C LEU A 161 6.67 -33.06 -20.07
N THR A 162 7.29 -34.07 -20.67
CA THR A 162 8.67 -33.95 -21.19
C THR A 162 8.78 -32.93 -22.33
N ASN A 163 7.81 -32.87 -23.24
CA ASN A 163 7.77 -31.84 -24.27
C ASN A 163 7.60 -30.43 -23.67
N ARG A 164 6.82 -30.28 -22.60
CA ARG A 164 6.66 -29.01 -21.86
C ARG A 164 7.94 -28.59 -21.16
N LEU A 165 8.59 -29.50 -20.43
CA LEU A 165 9.87 -29.23 -19.75
C LEU A 165 10.99 -28.85 -20.73
N ARG A 166 10.95 -29.39 -21.96
CA ARG A 166 11.90 -29.06 -23.03
C ARG A 166 11.61 -27.72 -23.73
N LYS A 167 10.39 -27.20 -23.67
CA LYS A 167 10.09 -25.87 -24.23
C LYS A 167 10.78 -24.80 -23.38
N GLN A 168 11.80 -24.15 -23.93
CA GLN A 168 12.34 -22.94 -23.33
C GLN A 168 11.21 -21.92 -23.16
N LYS A 169 11.05 -21.40 -21.93
CA LYS A 169 10.11 -20.33 -21.64
C LYS A 169 10.53 -19.12 -22.49
N PRO A 170 9.73 -18.66 -23.47
CA PRO A 170 10.09 -17.44 -24.18
C PRO A 170 10.21 -16.33 -23.16
N ALA A 171 11.25 -15.51 -23.26
CA ALA A 171 11.41 -14.33 -22.44
C ALA A 171 10.33 -13.31 -22.82
N ILE A 172 9.09 -13.54 -22.38
CA ILE A 172 7.99 -12.57 -22.44
C ILE A 172 8.24 -11.55 -21.34
N ARG A 173 9.39 -10.88 -21.37
CA ARG A 173 9.53 -9.58 -20.74
C ARG A 173 9.33 -8.60 -21.86
N ARG A 174 8.19 -7.88 -21.84
CA ARG A 174 8.05 -6.66 -22.64
C ARG A 174 9.29 -5.81 -22.33
N LYS A 175 10.13 -5.53 -23.33
CA LYS A 175 11.25 -4.61 -23.16
C LYS A 175 10.67 -3.29 -22.70
N PHE A 176 10.96 -2.88 -21.48
CA PHE A 176 10.49 -1.61 -20.94
C PHE A 176 11.30 -0.51 -21.60
N ILE A 177 10.69 0.21 -22.54
CA ILE A 177 11.35 1.29 -23.28
C ILE A 177 11.41 2.53 -22.38
N HIS A 178 12.61 3.00 -22.07
CA HIS A 178 12.83 4.20 -21.27
C HIS A 178 12.62 5.47 -22.11
N GLY A 179 11.36 5.89 -22.24
CA GLY A 179 10.99 7.12 -22.96
C GLY A 179 11.12 7.00 -24.49
N THR A 180 10.68 8.05 -25.19
CA THR A 180 10.87 8.15 -26.66
C THR A 180 12.29 8.62 -27.00
N ASP A 181 12.75 8.37 -28.23
CA ASP A 181 14.08 8.83 -28.68
C ASP A 181 14.22 10.35 -28.60
N GLU A 182 13.14 11.09 -28.89
CA GLU A 182 13.08 12.55 -28.71
C GLU A 182 13.29 12.98 -27.25
N GLN A 183 12.73 12.24 -26.29
CA GLN A 183 12.94 12.52 -24.86
C GLN A 183 14.40 12.27 -24.46
N ASN A 184 15.02 11.20 -24.99
CA ASN A 184 16.43 10.91 -24.70
C ASN A 184 17.36 11.96 -25.31
N ALA A 185 17.05 12.48 -26.50
CA ALA A 185 17.78 13.60 -27.10
C ALA A 185 17.68 14.88 -26.27
N ALA A 186 16.47 15.23 -25.80
CA ALA A 186 16.27 16.40 -24.94
C ALA A 186 16.98 16.28 -23.58
N ILE A 187 17.01 15.09 -22.99
CA ILE A 187 17.78 14.81 -21.76
C ILE A 187 19.28 15.01 -22.00
N ALA A 188 19.83 14.44 -23.08
CA ALA A 188 21.24 14.59 -23.41
C ALA A 188 21.61 16.07 -23.61
N LYS A 189 20.79 16.81 -24.37
CA LYS A 189 20.94 18.25 -24.57
C LYS A 189 20.97 19.04 -23.26
N THR A 190 20.10 18.69 -22.30
CA THR A 190 20.07 19.34 -20.98
C THR A 190 21.35 19.07 -20.19
N ILE A 191 21.84 17.83 -20.20
CA ILE A 191 23.09 17.46 -19.50
C ILE A 191 24.27 18.23 -20.09
N ASP A 192 24.35 18.29 -21.42
CA ASP A 192 25.41 18.98 -22.14
C ASP A 192 25.37 20.50 -21.90
N GLU A 193 24.20 21.14 -21.94
CA GLU A 193 24.06 22.58 -21.68
C GLU A 193 24.48 22.96 -20.25
N ILE A 194 24.15 22.15 -19.23
CA ILE A 194 24.64 22.39 -17.86
C ILE A 194 26.13 22.19 -17.76
N HIS A 195 26.65 21.12 -18.37
CA HIS A 195 28.09 20.88 -18.36
C HIS A 195 28.85 22.06 -18.98
N LEU A 196 28.37 22.60 -20.10
CA LEU A 196 28.96 23.78 -20.74
C LEU A 196 28.83 25.06 -19.89
N THR A 197 27.72 25.24 -19.18
CA THR A 197 27.43 26.48 -18.45
C THR A 197 28.09 26.53 -17.06
N THR A 198 28.21 25.38 -16.39
CA THR A 198 28.64 25.29 -14.99
C THR A 198 29.83 24.36 -14.78
N GLY A 199 30.23 23.56 -15.77
CA GLY A 199 31.30 22.57 -15.67
C GLY A 199 30.90 21.28 -14.92
N ILE A 200 29.64 21.14 -14.53
CA ILE A 200 29.16 20.02 -13.71
C ILE A 200 28.38 19.05 -14.59
N THR A 201 28.71 17.77 -14.53
CA THR A 201 27.92 16.72 -15.20
C THR A 201 26.81 16.27 -14.26
N ILE A 202 25.56 16.45 -14.68
CA ILE A 202 24.38 16.10 -13.89
C ILE A 202 23.79 14.75 -14.29
N SER A 203 23.02 14.15 -13.38
CA SER A 203 22.35 12.88 -13.60
C SER A 203 21.11 13.01 -14.50
N ARG A 204 20.67 11.89 -15.11
CA ARG A 204 19.42 11.81 -15.88
C ARG A 204 18.20 12.28 -15.09
N GLY A 205 18.16 11.98 -13.78
CA GLY A 205 17.06 12.40 -12.91
C GLY A 205 17.02 13.92 -12.71
N GLU A 206 18.18 14.56 -12.56
CA GLU A 206 18.29 16.01 -12.45
C GLU A 206 17.95 16.71 -13.77
N ALA A 207 18.38 16.15 -14.91
CA ALA A 207 18.00 16.66 -16.22
C ALA A 207 16.46 16.62 -16.39
N LEU A 208 15.83 15.50 -16.04
CA LEU A 208 14.37 15.37 -16.04
C LEU A 208 13.69 16.34 -15.08
N HIS A 209 14.25 16.55 -13.88
CA HIS A 209 13.72 17.52 -12.92
C HIS A 209 13.69 18.93 -13.51
N LEU A 210 14.76 19.34 -14.18
CA LEU A 210 14.86 20.64 -14.84
C LEU A 210 13.91 20.75 -16.02
N MET A 211 13.83 19.72 -16.88
CA MET A 211 12.90 19.66 -18.02
C MET A 211 11.43 19.74 -17.58
N ALA A 212 11.10 19.21 -16.39
CA ALA A 212 9.77 19.29 -15.79
C ALA A 212 9.46 20.67 -15.16
N GLY A 213 10.35 21.66 -15.33
CA GLY A 213 10.19 23.01 -14.78
C GLY A 213 10.75 23.18 -13.35
N GLY A 214 11.45 22.18 -12.84
CA GLY A 214 12.22 22.26 -11.60
C GLY A 214 13.34 23.30 -11.68
N LYS A 215 13.75 23.79 -10.51
CA LYS A 215 14.83 24.77 -10.38
C LYS A 215 15.92 24.18 -9.49
N SER A 216 17.14 24.12 -10.00
CA SER A 216 18.30 23.63 -9.25
C SER A 216 19.44 24.64 -9.33
N CYS A 217 20.28 24.64 -8.30
CA CYS A 217 21.46 25.48 -8.22
C CYS A 217 22.69 24.63 -8.54
N PHE A 218 23.45 25.03 -9.55
CA PHE A 218 24.70 24.39 -9.94
C PHE A 218 25.80 25.45 -9.99
N ASN A 219 26.86 25.28 -9.19
CA ASN A 219 27.96 26.24 -9.09
C ASN A 219 27.47 27.69 -8.88
N ASP A 220 26.63 27.89 -7.86
CA ASP A 220 25.96 29.16 -7.50
C ASP A 220 25.04 29.79 -8.56
N LYS A 221 24.83 29.13 -9.71
CA LYS A 221 23.87 29.54 -10.74
C LYS A 221 22.58 28.75 -10.61
N TRP A 222 21.48 29.47 -10.40
CA TRP A 222 20.15 28.88 -10.44
C TRP A 222 19.67 28.73 -11.88
N LEU A 223 19.33 27.51 -12.25
CA LEU A 223 18.95 27.14 -13.61
C LEU A 223 17.60 26.42 -13.62
N ARG A 224 16.88 26.55 -14.74
CA ARG A 224 15.65 25.81 -15.05
C ARG A 224 15.67 25.34 -16.50
N GLY A 225 15.07 24.20 -16.79
CA GLY A 225 14.99 23.64 -18.13
C GLY A 225 13.61 23.79 -18.77
N THR A 226 13.55 23.69 -20.09
CA THR A 226 12.31 23.43 -20.84
C THR A 226 12.19 21.95 -21.19
N ALA A 227 10.99 21.51 -21.60
CA ALA A 227 10.78 20.14 -22.06
C ALA A 227 11.62 19.76 -23.30
N LYS A 228 12.13 20.76 -24.05
CA LYS A 228 13.02 20.57 -25.21
C LYS A 228 14.50 20.52 -24.84
N GLY A 229 14.83 20.64 -23.55
CA GLY A 229 16.19 20.58 -23.03
C GLY A 229 17.00 21.87 -23.14
N GLU A 230 16.33 23.02 -23.31
CA GLU A 230 16.98 24.34 -23.26
C GLU A 230 17.03 24.86 -21.83
N ILE A 231 18.10 25.56 -21.48
CA ILE A 231 18.39 25.98 -20.11
C ILE A 231 18.39 27.49 -19.96
N PHE A 232 17.72 27.96 -18.90
CA PHE A 232 17.57 29.37 -18.58
C PHE A 232 17.99 29.65 -17.15
N THR A 233 18.50 30.86 -16.92
CA THR A 233 18.74 31.37 -15.56
C THR A 233 17.40 31.55 -14.83
N ALA A 234 17.40 31.25 -13.53
CA ALA A 234 16.22 31.32 -12.68
C ALA A 234 16.54 32.05 -11.38
N ALA A 235 15.52 32.67 -10.79
CA ALA A 235 15.63 33.17 -9.42
C ALA A 235 15.69 31.99 -8.43
N PRO A 236 16.35 32.17 -7.26
CA PRO A 236 16.39 31.16 -6.21
C PRO A 236 15.00 30.65 -5.82
N SER A 237 14.91 29.35 -5.52
CA SER A 237 13.64 28.75 -5.08
C SER A 237 13.16 29.39 -3.77
N TYR A 238 11.85 29.39 -3.54
CA TYR A 238 11.27 29.93 -2.30
C TYR A 238 11.89 29.24 -1.08
N GLN A 239 12.00 27.91 -1.10
CA GLN A 239 12.63 27.13 -0.03
C GLN A 239 14.08 27.55 0.24
N ALA A 240 14.87 27.83 -0.80
CA ALA A 240 16.23 28.33 -0.63
C ALA A 240 16.26 29.72 0.02
N LYS A 241 15.37 30.64 -0.38
CA LYS A 241 15.21 31.95 0.28
C LYS A 241 14.82 31.79 1.75
N THR A 242 13.85 30.94 2.06
CA THR A 242 13.43 30.64 3.44
C THR A 242 14.59 30.09 4.26
N ARG A 243 15.37 29.16 3.71
CA ARG A 243 16.55 28.59 4.38
C ARG A 243 17.62 29.65 4.69
N ILE A 244 17.88 30.57 3.77
CA ILE A 244 18.81 31.69 4.02
C ILE A 244 18.32 32.56 5.18
N ILE A 245 17.01 32.88 5.21
CA ILE A 245 16.42 33.67 6.29
C ILE A 245 16.55 32.92 7.62
N LEU A 246 16.18 31.64 7.67
CA LEU A 246 16.27 30.82 8.88
C LEU A 246 17.71 30.70 9.39
N ASN A 247 18.69 30.52 8.51
CA ASN A 247 20.10 30.48 8.89
C ASN A 247 20.58 31.81 9.49
N ARG A 248 20.12 32.95 8.95
CA ARG A 248 20.43 34.28 9.51
C ARG A 248 19.81 34.46 10.90
N VAL A 249 18.55 34.04 11.07
CA VAL A 249 17.87 34.10 12.37
C VAL A 249 18.58 33.22 13.39
N ALA A 250 18.99 32.01 13.01
CA ALA A 250 19.75 31.11 13.88
C ALA A 250 21.09 31.72 14.32
N ALA A 251 21.85 32.31 13.39
CA ALA A 251 23.12 32.96 13.71
C ALA A 251 22.95 34.16 14.66
N LEU A 252 21.89 34.96 14.49
CA LEU A 252 21.57 36.06 15.42
C LEU A 252 21.17 35.54 16.80
N ALA A 253 20.41 34.43 16.87
CA ALA A 253 20.06 33.80 18.13
C ALA A 253 21.30 33.28 18.89
N GLU A 254 22.23 32.62 18.20
CA GLU A 254 23.49 32.15 18.80
C GLU A 254 24.36 33.31 19.33
N LEU A 255 24.41 34.43 18.61
CA LEU A 255 25.12 35.64 19.06
C LEU A 255 24.45 36.25 20.30
N ALA A 256 23.11 36.28 20.35
CA ALA A 256 22.37 36.79 21.50
C ALA A 256 22.56 35.92 22.75
N THR A 257 22.79 34.61 22.61
CA THR A 257 23.05 33.71 23.74
C THR A 257 24.49 33.74 24.25
N LYS A 258 25.42 34.37 23.52
CA LYS A 258 26.84 34.52 23.90
C LYS A 258 27.15 35.84 24.62
N ILE A 259 26.16 36.72 24.76
CA ILE A 259 26.20 37.93 25.59
C ILE A 259 25.62 37.59 26.96
#